data_AF-A4HT16-F1
#
_entry.id   AF-A4HT16-F1
#
_cell.length_a   1.000
_cell.length_b   1.000
_cell.length_c   1.000
_cell.angle_alpha   90.00
_cell.angle_beta   90.00
_cell.angle_gamma   90.00
#
_symmetry.space_group_name_H-M   'P 1'
#
loop_
_entity.id
_entity.type
_entity.pdbx_description
1 polymer ?
#
loop_
_entity_poly.entity_id
_entity_poly.type
_entity_poly.pdbx_seq_one_letter_code
_entity_poly.pdbx_strand_id
1 'polypeptide(L)'
;MVLAATPTRLHAHTHTHAEILTYAHAMATSAEDGHVAYEALTNAQKAELAAWVRNQLDSTNGASQWRRHTQAMIRQAMARRAASGAPLDAGDILEEIMPHVRSAIPPEVREGLFRRVTAQLHL
;
A
#
# COMPACT_ATOMS: atom_id res chain seq x y z
N MET A 1 7.25 44.49 -21.79
CA MET A 1 6.20 43.74 -21.07
C MET A 1 5.10 43.36 -22.06
N VAL A 2 5.30 42.27 -22.82
CA VAL A 2 4.28 41.37 -23.42
C VAL A 2 5.05 40.09 -23.78
N LEU A 3 4.81 38.99 -23.06
CA LEU A 3 5.37 37.66 -23.41
C LEU A 3 4.19 36.72 -23.65
N ALA A 4 4.26 36.06 -24.79
CA ALA A 4 3.23 35.23 -25.39
C ALA A 4 2.92 33.96 -24.57
N ALA A 5 1.65 33.56 -24.59
CA ALA A 5 1.21 32.26 -24.11
C ALA A 5 1.41 31.19 -25.20
N THR A 6 2.20 30.16 -24.91
CA THR A 6 2.31 28.95 -25.73
C THR A 6 1.50 27.84 -25.05
N PRO A 7 0.54 27.19 -25.73
CA PRO A 7 -0.23 26.10 -25.15
C PRO A 7 0.55 24.79 -25.23
N THR A 8 0.93 24.23 -24.09
CA THR A 8 1.52 22.88 -24.01
C THR A 8 0.41 21.85 -24.21
N ARG A 9 0.44 21.12 -25.33
CA ARG A 9 -0.39 19.93 -25.58
C ARG A 9 -0.15 18.89 -24.48
N LEU A 10 -1.15 18.63 -23.64
CA LEU A 10 -1.21 17.39 -22.85
C LEU A 10 -1.46 16.21 -23.80
N HIS A 11 -0.49 15.30 -23.91
CA HIS A 11 -0.73 13.93 -24.36
C HIS A 11 -1.52 13.20 -23.26
N ALA A 12 -2.82 13.04 -23.47
CA ALA A 12 -3.61 12.08 -22.70
C ALA A 12 -3.26 10.68 -23.22
N HIS A 13 -2.49 9.91 -22.44
CA HIS A 13 -2.34 8.47 -22.68
C HIS A 13 -3.68 7.79 -22.43
N THR A 14 -4.43 7.51 -23.49
CA THR A 14 -5.54 6.55 -23.46
C THR A 14 -4.94 5.15 -23.30
N HIS A 15 -4.83 4.67 -22.07
CA HIS A 15 -4.50 3.27 -21.78
C HIS A 15 -5.60 2.38 -22.39
N THR A 16 -5.22 1.43 -23.24
CA THR A 16 -6.19 0.56 -23.89
C THR A 16 -6.74 -0.47 -22.90
N HIS A 17 -8.01 -0.87 -23.04
CA HIS A 17 -8.67 -1.84 -22.15
C HIS A 17 -7.88 -3.16 -22.02
N ALA A 18 -7.16 -3.57 -23.06
CA ALA A 18 -6.30 -4.75 -23.03
C ALA A 18 -5.09 -4.60 -22.08
N GLU A 19 -4.47 -3.41 -22.01
CA GLU A 19 -3.37 -3.14 -21.08
C GLU A 19 -3.87 -3.15 -19.63
N ILE A 20 -5.06 -2.60 -19.37
CA ILE A 20 -5.69 -2.61 -18.04
C ILE A 20 -5.95 -4.05 -17.57
N LEU A 21 -6.51 -4.90 -18.44
CA LEU A 21 -6.76 -6.31 -18.10
C LEU A 21 -5.46 -7.09 -17.86
N THR A 22 -4.43 -6.86 -18.69
CA THR A 22 -3.12 -7.51 -18.53
C THR A 22 -2.46 -7.09 -17.22
N TYR A 23 -2.51 -5.80 -16.89
CA TYR A 23 -1.99 -5.28 -15.62
C TYR A 23 -2.75 -5.84 -14.42
N ALA A 24 -4.08 -5.88 -14.47
CA ALA A 24 -4.90 -6.46 -13.42
C ALA A 24 -4.62 -7.96 -13.21
N HIS A 25 -4.44 -8.73 -14.29
CA HIS A 25 -4.09 -10.15 -14.20
C HIS A 25 -2.70 -10.35 -13.58
N ALA A 26 -1.69 -9.60 -14.03
CA ALA A 26 -0.34 -9.67 -13.45
C ALA A 26 -0.32 -9.29 -11.95
N MET A 27 -1.17 -8.36 -11.52
CA MET A 27 -1.33 -8.03 -10.10
C MET A 27 -2.04 -9.14 -9.32
N ALA A 28 -3.02 -9.82 -9.92
CA ALA A 28 -3.71 -10.95 -9.29
C ALA A 28 -2.78 -12.15 -9.10
N THR A 29 -2.03 -12.55 -10.13
CA THR A 29 -1.04 -13.64 -10.02
C THR A 29 0.04 -13.32 -9.01
N SER A 30 0.55 -12.08 -9.00
CA SER A 30 1.53 -11.63 -8.01
C SER A 30 1.00 -11.67 -6.57
N ALA A 31 -0.29 -11.37 -6.36
CA ALA A 31 -0.93 -11.46 -5.05
C ALA A 31 -1.08 -12.92 -4.58
N GLU A 32 -1.45 -13.83 -5.49
CA GLU A 32 -1.54 -15.27 -5.21
C GLU A 32 -0.15 -15.87 -4.92
N ASP A 33 0.86 -15.56 -5.74
CA ASP A 33 2.25 -16.00 -5.55
C ASP A 33 2.81 -15.49 -4.21
N GLY A 34 2.52 -14.23 -3.87
CA GLY A 34 2.90 -13.63 -2.59
C GLY A 34 2.21 -14.31 -1.39
N HIS A 35 0.95 -14.73 -1.55
CA HIS A 35 0.23 -15.48 -0.51
C HIS A 35 0.85 -16.86 -0.29
N VAL A 36 1.14 -17.60 -1.36
CA VAL A 36 1.81 -18.92 -1.30
C VAL A 36 3.19 -18.80 -0.67
N ALA A 37 3.98 -17.81 -1.08
CA ALA A 37 5.29 -17.50 -0.53
C ALA A 37 5.23 -17.21 0.97
N TYR A 38 4.27 -16.40 1.42
CA TYR A 38 4.08 -16.10 2.82
C TYR A 38 3.68 -17.34 3.63
N GLU A 39 2.76 -18.16 3.11
CA GLU A 39 2.30 -19.36 3.81
C GLU A 39 3.35 -20.47 3.93
N ALA A 40 4.33 -20.52 3.02
CA ALA A 40 5.47 -21.43 3.13
C ALA A 40 6.44 -21.07 4.28
N LEU A 41 6.36 -19.86 4.83
CA LEU A 41 7.21 -19.44 5.94
C LEU A 41 6.72 -20.02 7.27
N THR A 42 7.68 -20.42 8.11
CA THR A 42 7.40 -20.80 9.50
C THR A 42 6.86 -19.61 10.31
N ASN A 43 6.13 -19.89 11.40
CA ASN A 43 5.65 -18.83 12.30
C ASN A 43 6.79 -17.96 12.86
N ALA A 44 7.98 -18.53 13.07
CA ALA A 44 9.17 -17.79 13.50
C ALA A 44 9.62 -16.78 12.42
N GLN A 45 9.72 -17.22 11.17
CA GLN A 45 10.05 -16.36 10.02
C GLN A 45 8.99 -15.28 9.82
N LYS A 46 7.70 -15.62 9.89
CA LYS A 46 6.59 -14.65 9.82
C LYS A 46 6.70 -13.59 10.93
N ALA A 47 7.04 -13.98 12.16
CA ALA A 47 7.22 -13.07 13.29
C ALA A 47 8.43 -12.14 13.12
N GLU A 48 9.55 -12.67 12.64
CA GLU A 48 10.75 -11.88 12.32
C GLU A 48 10.48 -10.85 11.22
N LEU A 49 9.78 -11.25 10.15
CA LEU A 49 9.38 -10.33 9.08
C LEU A 49 8.46 -9.24 9.60
N ALA A 50 7.46 -9.59 10.42
CA ALA A 50 6.56 -8.61 11.03
C ALA A 50 7.32 -7.61 11.92
N ALA A 51 8.29 -8.09 12.72
CA ALA A 51 9.15 -7.24 13.53
C ALA A 51 10.02 -6.32 12.67
N TRP A 52 10.60 -6.83 11.58
CA TRP A 52 11.39 -6.03 10.64
C TRP A 52 10.54 -4.94 9.97
N VAL A 53 9.35 -5.29 9.46
CA VAL A 53 8.43 -4.34 8.81
C VAL A 53 8.04 -3.23 9.80
N ARG A 54 7.67 -3.59 11.04
CA ARG A 54 7.38 -2.62 12.08
C ARG A 54 8.56 -1.69 12.33
N ASN A 55 9.76 -2.24 12.51
CA ASN A 55 10.97 -1.45 12.73
C ASN A 55 11.27 -0.51 11.57
N GLN A 56 11.08 -0.93 10.31
CA GLN A 56 11.27 -0.04 9.16
C GLN A 56 10.20 1.05 9.10
N LEU A 57 8.94 0.69 9.31
CA LEU A 57 7.83 1.64 9.38
C LEU A 57 7.89 2.56 10.60
N ASP A 58 8.79 2.32 11.57
CA ASP A 58 9.07 3.19 12.72
C ASP A 58 10.39 3.99 12.58
N SER A 59 11.40 3.47 11.86
CA SER A 59 12.77 4.05 11.81
C SER A 59 13.07 4.93 10.60
N THR A 60 12.44 4.68 9.44
CA THR A 60 12.71 5.48 8.24
C THR A 60 12.21 6.91 8.48
N ASN A 61 12.84 7.98 7.99
CA ASN A 61 12.32 9.35 8.22
C ASN A 61 10.83 9.52 7.81
N GLY A 62 10.34 8.69 6.88
CA GLY A 62 8.93 8.56 6.49
C GLY A 62 8.03 7.72 7.43
N ALA A 63 8.58 7.01 8.41
CA ALA A 63 7.87 6.19 9.40
C ALA A 63 6.89 6.98 10.27
N SER A 64 7.38 8.11 10.78
CA SER A 64 6.53 9.08 11.49
C SER A 64 5.43 9.59 10.58
N GLN A 65 5.67 9.68 9.27
CA GLN A 65 4.70 10.15 8.29
C GLN A 65 3.68 9.06 7.96
N TRP A 66 4.09 7.81 7.71
CA TRP A 66 3.18 6.70 7.44
C TRP A 66 2.25 6.46 8.63
N ARG A 67 2.81 6.37 9.85
CA ARG A 67 2.00 6.18 11.05
C ARG A 67 1.05 7.36 11.31
N ARG A 68 1.52 8.61 11.16
CA ARG A 68 0.67 9.81 11.29
C ARG A 68 -0.41 9.86 10.21
N HIS A 69 -0.08 9.48 8.98
CA HIS A 69 -1.00 9.43 7.85
C HIS A 69 -2.09 8.39 8.10
N THR A 70 -1.72 7.17 8.49
CA THR A 70 -2.67 6.11 8.86
C THR A 70 -3.56 6.54 10.03
N GLN A 71 -3.00 7.17 11.07
CA GLN A 71 -3.80 7.72 12.19
C GLN A 71 -4.76 8.81 11.74
N ALA A 72 -4.33 9.71 10.85
CA ALA A 72 -5.20 10.75 10.29
C ALA A 72 -6.34 10.15 9.47
N MET A 73 -6.06 9.12 8.66
CA MET A 73 -7.06 8.39 7.89
C MET A 73 -8.10 7.71 8.80
N ILE A 74 -7.67 7.03 9.86
CA ILE A 74 -8.58 6.42 10.85
C ILE A 74 -9.49 7.50 11.46
N ARG A 75 -8.92 8.62 11.91
CA ARG A 75 -9.71 9.72 12.50
C ARG A 75 -10.70 10.31 11.51
N GLN A 76 -10.31 10.47 10.25
CA GLN A 76 -11.20 10.97 9.20
C GLN A 76 -12.33 9.98 8.90
N ALA A 77 -12.05 8.68 8.84
CA ALA A 77 -13.07 7.64 8.66
C ALA A 77 -14.07 7.62 9.83
N MET A 78 -13.57 7.65 11.07
CA MET A 78 -14.41 7.77 12.26
C MET A 78 -15.28 9.03 12.25
N ALA A 79 -14.71 10.18 11.90
CA ALA A 79 -15.45 11.45 11.84
C ALA A 79 -16.54 11.42 10.75
N ARG A 80 -16.25 10.88 9.57
CA ARG A 80 -17.24 10.69 8.50
C ARG A 80 -18.39 9.79 8.95
N ARG A 81 -18.06 8.65 9.56
CA ARG A 81 -19.07 7.68 10.04
C ARG A 81 -19.95 8.28 11.12
N ALA A 82 -19.35 8.95 12.11
CA ALA A 82 -20.08 9.67 13.14
C ALA A 82 -21.01 10.76 12.56
N ALA A 83 -20.56 11.51 11.55
CA ALA A 83 -21.39 12.52 10.89
C ALA A 83 -22.55 11.92 10.06
N SER A 84 -22.35 10.73 9.49
CA SER A 84 -23.37 10.03 8.69
C SER A 84 -24.35 9.18 9.50
N GLY A 85 -24.07 8.94 10.79
CA GLY A 85 -24.82 7.99 11.62
C GLY A 85 -24.52 6.51 11.32
N ALA A 86 -23.50 6.22 10.50
CA ALA A 86 -23.05 4.86 10.26
C ALA A 86 -22.39 4.24 11.51
N PRO A 87 -22.47 2.91 11.71
CA PRO A 87 -21.79 2.25 12.81
C PRO A 87 -20.28 2.49 12.81
N LEU A 88 -19.74 2.71 14.01
CA LEU A 88 -18.30 2.76 14.26
C LEU A 88 -17.77 1.37 14.55
N ASP A 89 -17.73 0.54 13.51
CA ASP A 89 -17.09 -0.78 13.55
C ASP A 89 -15.61 -0.69 13.12
N ALA A 90 -14.73 -1.38 13.83
CA ALA A 90 -13.29 -1.34 13.55
C ALA A 90 -12.93 -2.05 12.25
N GLY A 91 -13.61 -3.16 11.92
CA GLY A 91 -13.43 -3.89 10.67
C GLY A 91 -13.80 -3.02 9.48
N ASP A 92 -14.98 -2.40 9.53
CA ASP A 92 -15.46 -1.46 8.51
C ASP A 92 -14.50 -0.28 8.26
N ILE A 93 -13.97 0.32 9.33
CA ILE A 93 -13.00 1.43 9.22
C ILE A 93 -11.70 0.94 8.59
N LEU A 94 -11.23 -0.25 8.98
CA LEU A 94 -10.03 -0.84 8.40
C LEU A 94 -10.23 -1.13 6.92
N GLU A 95 -11.34 -1.76 6.51
CA GLU A 95 -11.67 -2.02 5.11
C GLU A 95 -11.68 -0.75 4.26
N GLU A 96 -12.22 0.34 4.81
CA GLU A 96 -12.27 1.65 4.15
C GLU A 96 -10.87 2.24 3.90
N ILE A 97 -9.97 2.15 4.88
CA ILE A 97 -8.65 2.80 4.80
C ILE A 97 -7.54 1.90 4.24
N MET A 98 -7.67 0.57 4.32
CA MET A 98 -6.60 -0.37 3.96
C MET A 98 -6.03 -0.22 2.56
N PRO A 99 -6.82 0.00 1.50
CA PRO A 99 -6.28 0.22 0.16
C PRO A 99 -5.27 1.39 0.11
N HIS A 100 -5.57 2.47 0.84
CA HIS A 100 -4.73 3.67 0.91
C HIS A 100 -3.53 3.48 1.83
N VAL A 101 -3.72 2.81 2.98
CA VAL A 101 -2.64 2.52 3.91
C VAL A 101 -1.58 1.62 3.25
N ARG A 102 -2.02 0.63 2.45
CA ARG A 102 -1.13 -0.24 1.67
C ARG A 102 -0.37 0.52 0.58
N SER A 103 -1.04 1.41 -0.15
CA SER A 103 -0.38 2.22 -1.20
C SER A 103 0.62 3.23 -0.61
N ALA A 104 0.38 3.72 0.60
CA ALA A 104 1.25 4.66 1.32
C ALA A 104 2.51 4.02 1.92
N ILE A 105 2.63 2.68 1.97
CA ILE A 105 3.85 2.01 2.46
C ILE A 105 5.04 2.47 1.60
N PRO A 106 6.17 2.92 2.18
CA PRO A 106 7.32 3.36 1.39
C PRO A 106 7.82 2.24 0.45
N PRO A 107 8.16 2.54 -0.82
CA PRO A 107 8.65 1.56 -1.77
C PRO A 107 9.82 0.71 -1.23
N GLU A 108 10.72 1.34 -0.47
CA GLU A 108 11.91 0.69 0.11
C GLU A 108 11.53 -0.38 1.14
N VAL A 109 10.43 -0.16 1.88
CA VAL A 109 9.89 -1.13 2.83
C VAL A 109 9.25 -2.30 2.08
N ARG A 110 8.51 -2.04 0.99
CA ARG A 110 7.90 -3.09 0.16
C ARG A 110 8.96 -3.96 -0.51
N GLU A 111 9.96 -3.34 -1.13
CA GLU A 111 11.06 -4.03 -1.78
C GLU A 111 11.93 -4.79 -0.77
N GLY A 112 12.20 -4.19 0.38
CA GLY A 112 12.92 -4.84 1.47
C GLY A 112 12.17 -6.05 2.01
N LEU A 113 10.84 -5.97 2.17
CA LEU A 113 9.99 -7.10 2.55
C LEU A 113 10.07 -8.22 1.51
N PHE A 114 9.89 -7.88 0.22
CA PHE A 114 9.96 -8.84 -0.87
C PHE A 114 11.30 -9.60 -0.87
N ARG A 115 12.43 -8.87 -0.80
CA ARG A 115 13.77 -9.49 -0.75
C ARG A 115 13.93 -10.46 0.41
N ARG A 116 13.37 -10.15 1.59
CA ARG A 116 13.48 -11.02 2.76
C ARG A 116 12.63 -12.27 2.65
N VAL A 117 11.40 -12.15 2.14
CA VAL A 117 10.55 -13.31 1.84
C VAL A 117 11.25 -14.23 0.83
N THR A 118 11.76 -13.68 -0.27
CA THR A 118 12.47 -14.49 -1.29
C THR A 118 13.74 -15.13 -0.73
N ALA A 119 14.48 -14.46 0.16
CA ALA A 119 15.67 -15.03 0.77
C ALA A 119 15.34 -16.20 1.71
N GLN A 120 14.19 -16.16 2.38
CA GLN A 120 13.74 -17.24 3.27
C GLN A 120 13.18 -18.45 2.53
N LEU A 121 12.73 -18.28 1.28
CA LEU A 121 12.24 -19.38 0.42
C LEU A 121 13.35 -20.13 -0.31
N HIS A 122 14.53 -19.52 -0.45
CA HIS A 122 15.70 -20.14 -1.09
C HIS A 122 16.66 -20.81 -0.09
N LEU A 123 16.25 -20.99 1.17
CA LEU A 123 16.97 -21.69 2.23
C LEU A 123 16.31 -23.03 2.54
#